data_AF-A0A2C9A737-F1
#
_entry.id   AF-A0A2C9A737-F1
#
_cell.length_a   1.000
_cell.length_b   1.000
_cell.length_c   1.000
_cell.angle_alpha   90.00
_cell.angle_beta   90.00
_cell.angle_gamma   90.00
#
_symmetry.space_group_name_H-M   'P 1'
#
loop_
_entity.id
_entity.type
_entity.pdbx_description
1 polymer ?
#
loop_
_entity_poly.entity_id
_entity_poly.type
_entity_poly.pdbx_seq_one_letter_code
_entity_poly.pdbx_strand_id
1 'polypeptide(L)' 'MKPITEYSDYRKYMRDYYEERKKGSYFSWREFAKLAGFTSSGYLKLVCDGKTRLSRGGAAKVAGAMGLTGFGAQYFACW' A
#
# COMPACT_ATOMS: atom_id res chain seq x y z
N MET A 1 -7.14 -8.17 -7.61
CA MET A 1 -7.25 -7.65 -6.23
C MET A 1 -8.63 -7.92 -5.62
N LYS A 2 -8.72 -8.24 -4.31
CA LYS A 2 -10.00 -8.31 -3.56
C LYS A 2 -10.31 -6.98 -2.84
N PRO A 3 -11.55 -6.72 -2.37
CA PRO A 3 -11.82 -5.54 -1.54
C PRO A 3 -11.04 -5.61 -0.23
N ILE A 4 -10.56 -4.46 0.25
CA ILE A 4 -9.75 -4.35 1.46
C ILE A 4 -10.42 -4.95 2.72
N THR A 5 -11.75 -4.96 2.74
CA THR A 5 -12.56 -5.55 3.83
C THR A 5 -12.43 -7.07 3.93
N GLU A 6 -12.02 -7.75 2.86
CA GLU A 6 -11.71 -9.19 2.89
C GLU A 6 -10.29 -9.46 3.39
N TYR A 7 -9.44 -8.44 3.50
CA TYR A 7 -8.08 -8.59 3.98
C TYR A 7 -8.02 -8.44 5.49
N SER A 8 -7.42 -9.44 6.12
CA SER A 8 -7.06 -9.47 7.54
C SER A 8 -5.63 -8.97 7.79
N ASP A 9 -4.93 -8.49 6.78
CA ASP A 9 -3.66 -7.77 6.94
C ASP A 9 -3.46 -6.79 5.77
N TYR A 10 -3.31 -5.50 6.10
CA TYR A 10 -3.04 -4.45 5.13
C TYR A 10 -1.74 -4.70 4.35
N ARG A 11 -0.78 -5.44 4.93
CA ARG A 11 0.48 -5.83 4.27
C ARG A 11 0.24 -6.78 3.11
N LYS A 12 -0.69 -7.73 3.26
CA LYS A 12 -1.07 -8.65 2.18
C LYS A 12 -1.73 -7.87 1.03
N TYR A 13 -2.61 -6.94 1.38
CA TYR A 13 -3.27 -6.07 0.41
C TYR A 13 -2.27 -5.23 -0.39
N MET A 14 -1.29 -4.61 0.28
CA MET A 14 -0.20 -3.86 -0.37
C MET A 14 0.68 -4.75 -1.26
N ARG A 15 0.95 -5.98 -0.83
CA ARG A 15 1.77 -6.93 -1.60
C ARG A 15 1.04 -7.41 -2.86
N ASP A 16 -0.22 -7.79 -2.75
CA ASP A 16 -1.06 -8.18 -3.89
C ASP A 16 -1.13 -7.04 -4.92
N TYR A 17 -1.36 -5.81 -4.46
CA TYR A 17 -1.36 -4.64 -5.34
C TYR A 17 -0.05 -4.48 -6.13
N TYR A 18 1.06 -4.61 -5.42
CA TYR A 18 2.39 -4.50 -6.00
C TYR A 18 2.65 -5.60 -7.02
N GLU A 19 2.31 -6.85 -6.70
CA GLU A 19 2.49 -7.99 -7.60
C GLU A 19 1.61 -7.89 -8.85
N GLU A 20 0.36 -7.47 -8.70
CA GLU A 20 -0.57 -7.27 -9.81
C GLU A 20 -0.06 -6.22 -10.79
N ARG A 21 0.46 -5.08 -10.29
CA ARG A 21 1.11 -4.07 -11.14
C ARG A 21 2.42 -4.52 -11.76
N LYS A 22 3.23 -5.28 -11.01
CA LYS A 22 4.50 -5.82 -11.52
C LYS A 22 4.30 -6.85 -12.63
N LYS A 23 3.18 -7.57 -12.63
CA LYS A 23 2.83 -8.49 -13.73
C LYS A 23 2.49 -7.76 -15.03
N GLY A 24 1.92 -6.55 -14.94
CA GLY A 24 1.51 -5.76 -16.11
C GLY A 24 2.49 -4.66 -16.54
N SER A 25 3.48 -4.31 -15.71
CA SER A 25 4.39 -3.20 -15.98
C SER A 25 5.73 -3.34 -15.24
N TYR A 26 6.72 -2.52 -15.59
CA TYR A 26 8.03 -2.47 -14.94
C TYR A 26 7.96 -1.78 -13.57
N PHE A 27 7.05 -2.23 -12.71
CA PHE A 27 6.72 -1.59 -11.44
C PHE A 27 7.73 -1.96 -10.36
N SER A 28 8.35 -0.94 -9.77
CA SER A 28 9.33 -1.07 -8.69
C SER A 28 8.80 -0.49 -7.37
N TRP A 29 9.34 -0.97 -6.23
CA TRP A 29 9.01 -0.42 -4.91
C TRP A 29 9.23 1.09 -4.83
N ARG A 30 10.23 1.60 -5.56
CA ARG A 30 10.53 3.03 -5.68
C ARG A 30 9.38 3.81 -6.33
N GLU A 31 8.82 3.30 -7.41
CA GLU A 31 7.68 3.95 -8.08
C GLU A 31 6.43 3.89 -7.22
N PHE A 32 6.22 2.78 -6.51
CA PHE A 32 5.11 2.68 -5.57
C PHE A 32 5.25 3.69 -4.43
N ALA A 33 6.46 3.85 -3.87
CA ALA A 33 6.76 4.85 -2.86
C ALA A 33 6.53 6.27 -3.40
N LYS A 34 6.98 6.55 -4.62
CA LYS A 34 6.78 7.85 -5.28
C LYS A 34 5.30 8.15 -5.51
N LEU A 35 4.52 7.18 -5.97
CA LEU A 35 3.07 7.30 -6.16
C LEU A 35 2.34 7.60 -4.86
N ALA A 36 2.78 6.99 -3.76
CA ALA A 36 2.26 7.26 -2.43
C ALA A 36 2.88 8.48 -1.74
N GLY A 37 3.74 9.24 -2.42
CA GLY A 37 4.33 10.46 -1.85
C GLY A 37 5.26 10.20 -0.66
N PHE A 38 5.97 9.07 -0.69
CA PHE A 38 7.06 8.77 0.23
C PHE A 38 8.41 9.07 -0.43
N THR A 39 9.30 9.66 0.36
CA THR A 39 10.70 9.94 -0.03
C THR A 39 11.54 8.67 -0.04
N SER A 40 11.23 7.70 0.82
CA SER A 40 11.99 6.46 0.96
C SER A 40 11.49 5.39 0.00
N SER A 41 12.30 5.09 -1.02
CA SER A 41 12.03 4.08 -2.06
C SER A 41 11.79 2.66 -1.52
N GLY A 42 12.38 2.33 -0.36
CA GLY A 42 12.22 1.03 0.29
C GLY A 42 11.13 0.97 1.37
N TYR A 43 10.47 2.08 1.71
CA TYR A 43 9.57 2.13 2.87
C TYR A 43 8.39 1.16 2.73
N LEU A 44 7.73 1.14 1.57
CA LEU A 44 6.60 0.23 1.33
C LEU A 44 7.02 -1.23 1.37
N LYS A 45 8.25 -1.54 0.94
CA LYS A 45 8.82 -2.88 1.07
C LYS A 45 8.99 -3.26 2.55
N LEU A 46 9.56 -2.37 3.36
CA LEU A 46 9.75 -2.60 4.80
C LEU A 46 8.41 -2.82 5.53
N VAL A 47 7.37 -2.10 5.12
CA VAL A 47 6.00 -2.26 5.64
C VAL A 47 5.48 -3.66 5.30
N CYS A 48 5.59 -4.07 4.03
CA CYS A 48 5.19 -5.39 3.57
C CYS A 48 6.01 -6.54 4.20
N ASP A 49 7.29 -6.29 4.51
CA ASP A 49 8.19 -7.22 5.21
C ASP A 49 7.93 -7.24 6.73
N GLY A 50 7.06 -6.36 7.23
CA GLY A 50 6.72 -6.24 8.65
C GLY A 50 7.80 -5.60 9.53
N LYS A 51 8.87 -5.07 8.92
CA LYS A 51 9.97 -4.40 9.60
C LYS A 51 9.61 -3.02 10.13
N THR A 52 8.60 -2.38 9.53
CA THR A 52 8.08 -1.10 10.00
C THR A 52 6.56 -1.09 9.98
N ARG A 53 5.98 -0.18 10.75
CA ARG A 53 4.54 0.06 10.81
C ARG A 53 4.18 1.27 9.96
N LEU A 54 3.00 1.21 9.36
CA LEU A 54 2.43 2.32 8.63
C LEU A 54 1.82 3.27 9.67
N SER A 55 2.21 4.54 9.66
CA SER A 55 1.52 5.54 10.47
C SER A 55 0.17 5.87 9.84
N ARG A 56 -0.79 6.40 10.61
CA ARG A 56 -2.09 6.87 10.08
C ARG A 56 -1.95 7.78 8.86
N GLY A 57 -1.00 8.72 8.91
CA GLY A 57 -0.72 9.62 7.78
C GLY A 57 -0.10 8.88 6.58
N GLY A 58 0.75 7.89 6.82
CA GLY A 58 1.26 7.01 5.77
C GLY A 58 0.17 6.13 5.16
N ALA A 59 -0.76 5.66 5.97
CA ALA A 59 -1.86 4.82 5.53
C ALA A 59 -2.80 5.56 4.58
N ALA A 60 -3.18 6.79 4.91
CA ALA A 60 -3.97 7.64 4.01
C ALA A 60 -3.27 7.89 2.67
N LYS A 61 -1.95 8.13 2.69
CA LYS A 61 -1.13 8.30 1.48
C LYS A 61 -1.09 7.05 0.60
N VAL A 62 -0.82 5.88 1.19
CA VAL A 62 -0.81 4.60 0.47
C VAL A 62 -2.20 4.27 -0.07
N ALA A 63 -3.25 4.47 0.73
CA ALA A 63 -4.63 4.27 0.29
C ALA A 63 -4.95 5.09 -0.97
N GLY A 64 -4.61 6.39 -0.97
CA GLY A 64 -4.74 7.25 -2.14
C GLY A 64 -3.95 6.74 -3.36
N ALA A 65 -2.71 6.27 -3.17
CA ALA A 65 -1.88 5.71 -4.25
C ALA A 65 -2.40 4.39 -4.82
N MET A 66 -3.18 3.67 -4.01
CA MET A 66 -3.89 2.45 -4.41
C MET A 66 -5.25 2.75 -5.05
N GLY A 67 -5.66 4.02 -5.09
CA GLY A 67 -6.97 4.43 -5.58
C GLY A 67 -8.11 4.08 -4.62
N LEU A 68 -7.80 3.75 -3.37
CA LEU A 68 -8.83 3.55 -2.36
C LEU A 68 -9.49 4.90 -2.04
N THR A 69 -10.82 4.90 -2.05
CA THR A 69 -11.63 6.06 -1.71
C THR A 69 -12.76 5.67 -0.76
N GLY A 70 -13.31 6.65 -0.05
CA GLY A 70 -14.41 6.46 0.91
C GLY A 70 -14.06 5.46 2.02
N PHE A 71 -14.92 4.45 2.18
CA PHE A 71 -14.82 3.47 3.25
C PHE A 71 -13.53 2.63 3.19
N GLY A 72 -13.08 2.23 2.00
CA GLY A 72 -11.86 1.43 1.87
C GLY A 72 -10.60 2.17 2.33
N ALA A 73 -10.54 3.48 2.08
CA ALA A 73 -9.44 4.33 2.53
C ALA A 73 -9.48 4.55 4.05
N GLN A 74 -10.67 4.80 4.61
CA GLN A 74 -10.85 4.90 6.07
C GLN A 74 -10.49 3.60 6.78
N TYR A 75 -10.94 2.46 6.26
CA TYR A 75 -10.64 1.15 6.81
C TYR A 75 -9.13 0.88 6.80
N PHE A 76 -8.43 1.17 5.70
CA PHE A 76 -6.97 1.05 5.62
C PHE A 76 -6.24 1.97 6.61
N ALA A 77 -6.74 3.19 6.81
CA ALA A 77 -6.14 4.16 7.71
C ALA A 77 -6.41 3.88 9.20
N CYS A 78 -7.36 2.99 9.51
CA CYS A 78 -7.73 2.66 10.88
C CYS A 78 -6.94 1.46 11.46
N TRP A 79 -6.19 0.74 10.63
CA TRP A 79 -5.26 -0.33 11.02
C TRP A 79 -3.90 0.22 11.44
#